data_AF-A0A3E0IS07-F1
#
_entry.id   AF-A0A3E0IS07-F1
#
_cell.length_a   1.000
_cell.length_b   1.000
_cell.length_c   1.000
_cell.angle_alpha   90.00
_cell.angle_beta   90.00
_cell.angle_gamma   90.00
#
_symmetry.space_group_name_H-M   'P 1'
#
loop_
_entity.id
_entity.type
_entity.pdbx_description
1 polymer ?
#
loop_
_entity_poly.entity_id
_entity_poly.type
_entity_poly.pdbx_seq_one_letter_code
_entity_poly.pdbx_strand_id
1 'polypeptide(L)'
;MLLLLLGLGLCSGFAVPIQTAINSKLSLYTRSPFYAATISFGTGTIGLLLINIVFNPQLFNVIFSSQIQYTWFLGGMMGVIFLSGNLLLLPRIGASLTVVTTVSGQIAMSVVIDTLGLFNVSYQPFSTLKGIGLLLLLLGVVLMNLNRQSLLDKQRSSRTTFWLCIGVILGCAPPIQTAINTQLSQSIHSPLFASFISFLVGTLVLIIITSII
;
A
#
# COMPACT_ATOMS: atom_id res chain seq x y z
N MET A 1 20.90 -16.36 6.81
CA MET A 1 19.61 -16.24 6.09
C MET A 1 18.63 -15.32 6.80
N LEU A 2 18.21 -15.61 8.05
CA LEU A 2 17.22 -14.79 8.77
C LEU A 2 17.61 -13.31 8.95
N LEU A 3 18.84 -13.02 9.37
CA LEU A 3 19.33 -11.64 9.53
C LEU A 3 19.31 -10.84 8.23
N LEU A 4 19.59 -11.49 7.08
CA LEU A 4 19.52 -10.87 5.77
C LEU A 4 18.08 -10.49 5.41
N LEU A 5 17.13 -11.41 5.63
CA LEU A 5 15.70 -11.16 5.40
C LEU A 5 15.16 -10.04 6.30
N LEU A 6 15.57 -10.01 7.57
CA LEU A 6 15.24 -8.92 8.50
C LEU A 6 15.81 -7.59 8.03
N GLY A 7 17.07 -7.57 7.57
CA GLY A 7 17.70 -6.38 7.02
C GLY A 7 16.95 -5.84 5.79
N LEU A 8 16.58 -6.72 4.84
CA LEU A 8 15.80 -6.33 3.66
C LEU A 8 14.41 -5.81 4.03
N GLY A 9 13.73 -6.46 4.97
CA GLY A 9 12.43 -6.02 5.48
C GLY A 9 12.49 -4.65 6.13
N LEU A 10 13.54 -4.39 6.92
CA LEU A 10 13.75 -3.11 7.59
C LEU A 10 14.06 -2.00 6.58
N CYS A 11 14.90 -2.25 5.59
CA CYS A 11 15.15 -1.31 4.48
C CYS A 11 13.88 -1.02 3.68
N SER A 12 13.07 -2.04 3.36
CA SER A 12 11.77 -1.86 2.69
C SER A 12 10.80 -1.03 3.55
N GLY A 13 10.79 -1.27 4.87
CA GLY A 13 10.00 -0.51 5.82
C GLY A 13 10.35 0.97 5.85
N PHE A 14 11.63 1.34 5.76
CA PHE A 14 12.06 2.74 5.65
C PHE A 14 11.68 3.40 4.33
N ALA A 15 11.55 2.63 3.25
CA ALA A 15 11.18 3.17 1.95
C ALA A 15 9.75 3.75 1.95
N VAL A 16 8.82 3.19 2.73
CA VAL A 16 7.41 3.62 2.79
C VAL A 16 7.23 5.08 3.26
N PRO A 17 7.76 5.52 4.43
CA PRO A 17 7.64 6.92 4.85
C PRO A 17 8.41 7.87 3.93
N ILE A 18 9.55 7.45 3.38
CA ILE A 18 10.32 8.24 2.41
C ILE A 18 9.49 8.47 1.14
N GLN A 19 8.92 7.40 0.56
CA GLN A 19 8.05 7.47 -0.60
C GLN A 19 6.82 8.36 -0.31
N THR A 20 6.20 8.20 0.86
CA THR A 20 5.04 8.99 1.26
C THR A 20 5.39 10.49 1.33
N ALA A 21 6.55 10.84 1.89
CA ALA A 21 7.02 12.22 1.96
C ALA A 21 7.33 12.81 0.58
N ILE A 22 8.00 12.05 -0.30
CA ILE A 22 8.30 12.47 -1.68
C ILE A 22 7.00 12.69 -2.46
N ASN A 23 6.10 11.72 -2.45
CA ASN A 23 4.82 11.80 -3.17
C ASN A 23 3.93 12.92 -2.62
N SER A 24 3.99 13.17 -1.31
CA SER A 24 3.28 14.28 -0.68
C SER A 24 3.81 15.63 -1.15
N LYS A 25 5.14 15.81 -1.24
CA LYS A 25 5.72 17.01 -1.86
C LYS A 25 5.26 17.16 -3.31
N LEU A 26 5.29 16.09 -4.09
CA LEU A 26 4.81 16.10 -5.48
C LEU A 26 3.33 16.47 -5.58
N SER A 27 2.49 16.04 -4.64
CA SER A 27 1.06 16.40 -4.58
C SER A 27 0.83 17.89 -4.31
N LEU A 28 1.74 18.55 -3.59
CA LEU A 28 1.68 20.00 -3.39
C LEU A 28 2.04 20.76 -4.67
N TYR A 29 3.03 20.29 -5.43
CA TYR A 29 3.41 20.89 -6.72
C TYR A 29 2.33 20.71 -7.78
N THR A 30 1.80 19.50 -7.91
CA THR A 30 0.72 19.17 -8.86
C THR A 30 -0.66 19.67 -8.40
N ARG A 31 -0.77 20.16 -7.16
CA ARG A 31 -2.01 20.56 -6.48
C ARG A 31 -3.11 19.48 -6.48
N SER A 32 -2.74 18.22 -6.68
CA SER A 32 -3.68 17.11 -6.70
C SER A 32 -2.99 15.79 -6.31
N PRO A 33 -3.57 15.02 -5.37
CA PRO A 33 -3.03 13.72 -4.98
C PRO A 33 -3.09 12.71 -6.13
N PHE A 34 -4.07 12.82 -7.03
CA PHE A 34 -4.23 11.89 -8.15
C PHE A 34 -3.19 12.13 -9.25
N TYR A 35 -2.89 13.39 -9.59
CA TYR A 35 -1.81 13.71 -10.54
C TYR A 35 -0.44 13.28 -10.00
N ALA A 36 -0.15 13.54 -8.71
CA ALA A 36 1.08 13.03 -8.09
C ALA A 36 1.15 11.51 -8.09
N ALA A 37 0.07 10.82 -7.73
CA ALA A 37 0.01 9.37 -7.79
C ALA A 37 0.25 8.85 -9.23
N THR A 38 -0.31 9.51 -10.24
CA THR A 38 -0.13 9.16 -11.66
C THR A 38 1.33 9.22 -12.07
N ILE A 39 2.04 10.30 -11.68
CA ILE A 39 3.47 10.45 -11.95
C ILE A 39 4.28 9.36 -11.24
N SER A 40 3.98 9.06 -9.98
CA SER A 40 4.69 8.04 -9.20
C SER A 40 4.47 6.62 -9.72
N PHE A 41 3.23 6.27 -10.08
CA PHE A 41 2.91 5.00 -10.72
C PHE A 41 3.51 4.90 -12.13
N GLY A 42 3.44 5.98 -12.91
CA GLY A 42 4.03 6.03 -14.25
C GLY A 42 5.54 5.85 -14.23
N THR A 43 6.25 6.55 -13.34
CA THR A 43 7.70 6.38 -13.16
C THR A 43 8.07 4.97 -12.71
N GLY A 44 7.32 4.38 -11.77
CA GLY A 44 7.50 2.98 -11.37
C GLY A 44 7.23 1.99 -12.51
N THR A 45 6.21 2.24 -13.33
CA THR A 45 5.87 1.43 -14.51
C THR A 45 6.99 1.45 -15.53
N ILE A 46 7.54 2.63 -15.84
CA ILE A 46 8.68 2.76 -16.77
C ILE A 46 9.91 2.02 -16.23
N GLY A 47 10.24 2.20 -14.95
CA GLY A 47 11.37 1.50 -14.33
C GLY A 47 11.21 -0.02 -14.38
N LEU A 48 10.04 -0.53 -14.02
CA LEU A 48 9.74 -1.97 -14.07
C LEU A 48 9.68 -2.51 -15.49
N LEU A 49 9.22 -1.72 -16.48
CA LEU A 49 9.27 -2.09 -17.89
C LEU A 49 10.71 -2.32 -18.35
N LEU A 50 11.60 -1.36 -18.08
CA LEU A 50 13.01 -1.45 -18.45
C LEU A 50 13.69 -2.66 -17.79
N ILE A 51 13.44 -2.89 -16.50
CA ILE A 51 13.96 -4.06 -15.79
C ILE A 51 13.45 -5.35 -16.44
N ASN A 52 12.16 -5.46 -16.75
CA ASN A 52 11.63 -6.69 -17.34
C ASN A 52 12.10 -6.91 -18.78
N ILE A 53 12.38 -5.88 -19.57
CA ILE A 53 12.99 -6.04 -20.89
C ILE A 53 14.37 -6.68 -20.79
N VAL A 54 15.16 -6.30 -19.78
CA VAL A 54 16.52 -6.83 -19.57
C VAL A 54 16.50 -8.24 -18.98
N PHE A 55 15.68 -8.46 -17.95
CA PHE A 55 15.73 -9.70 -17.15
C PHE A 55 14.68 -10.74 -17.52
N ASN A 56 13.54 -10.34 -18.10
CA ASN A 56 12.41 -11.23 -18.41
C ASN A 56 11.74 -10.95 -19.78
N PRO A 57 12.49 -10.74 -20.88
CA PRO A 57 11.90 -10.34 -22.17
C PRO A 57 10.86 -11.32 -22.71
N GLN A 58 11.01 -12.61 -22.42
CA GLN A 58 10.09 -13.67 -22.84
C GLN A 58 8.67 -13.53 -22.26
N LEU A 59 8.51 -12.90 -21.10
CA LEU A 59 7.20 -12.79 -20.42
C LEU A 59 6.23 -11.85 -21.14
N PHE A 60 6.73 -10.93 -21.97
CA PHE A 60 5.87 -10.07 -22.78
C PHE A 60 5.05 -10.88 -23.80
N ASN A 61 5.58 -11.99 -24.33
CA ASN A 61 4.86 -12.87 -25.26
C ASN A 61 3.77 -13.70 -24.56
N VAL A 62 3.94 -13.99 -23.27
CA VAL A 62 3.00 -14.80 -22.46
C VAL A 62 1.71 -14.03 -22.17
N ILE A 63 1.76 -12.71 -21.99
CA ILE A 63 0.56 -11.90 -21.80
C ILE A 63 -0.38 -12.01 -23.00
N PHE A 64 0.16 -11.94 -24.23
CA PHE A 64 -0.67 -11.96 -25.44
C PHE A 64 -1.33 -13.31 -25.73
N SER A 65 -0.92 -14.36 -25.04
CA SER A 65 -1.38 -15.74 -25.25
C SER A 65 -2.19 -16.31 -24.08
N SER A 66 -2.25 -15.62 -22.94
CA SER A 66 -2.93 -16.10 -21.73
C SER A 66 -4.30 -15.45 -21.53
N GLN A 67 -5.23 -16.18 -20.91
CA GLN A 67 -6.50 -15.60 -20.46
C GLN A 67 -6.22 -14.68 -19.27
N ILE A 68 -6.43 -13.37 -19.47
CA ILE A 68 -6.22 -12.36 -18.43
C ILE A 68 -7.18 -12.64 -17.27
N GLN A 69 -6.65 -12.95 -16.09
CA GLN A 69 -7.47 -13.11 -14.90
C GLN A 69 -7.80 -11.75 -14.29
N TYR A 70 -9.06 -11.56 -13.88
CA TYR A 70 -9.54 -10.31 -13.28
C TYR A 70 -8.77 -9.91 -12.01
N THR A 71 -8.19 -10.89 -11.30
CA THR A 71 -7.40 -10.68 -10.08
C THR A 71 -6.16 -9.84 -10.32
N TRP A 72 -5.61 -9.82 -11.54
CA TRP A 72 -4.41 -9.07 -11.89
C TRP A 72 -4.64 -7.55 -11.81
N PHE A 73 -5.87 -7.10 -12.06
CA PHE A 73 -6.22 -5.67 -11.99
C PHE A 73 -6.38 -5.17 -10.56
N LEU A 74 -6.81 -6.04 -9.65
CA LEU A 74 -7.08 -5.68 -8.25
C LEU A 74 -5.80 -5.25 -7.52
N GLY A 75 -4.65 -5.84 -7.83
CA GLY A 75 -3.37 -5.45 -7.24
C GLY A 75 -3.02 -3.98 -7.51
N GLY A 76 -3.12 -3.56 -8.77
CA GLY A 76 -2.91 -2.15 -9.16
C GLY A 76 -3.90 -1.19 -8.50
N MET A 77 -5.19 -1.56 -8.46
CA MET A 77 -6.22 -0.73 -7.83
C MET A 77 -5.98 -0.52 -6.32
N MET A 78 -5.56 -1.57 -5.59
CA MET A 78 -5.23 -1.44 -4.17
C MET A 78 -4.06 -0.48 -3.95
N GLY A 79 -3.07 -0.48 -4.84
CA GLY A 79 -1.96 0.47 -4.79
C GLY A 79 -2.40 1.91 -5.02
N VAL A 80 -3.31 2.15 -5.97
CA VAL A 80 -3.91 3.46 -6.21
C VAL A 80 -4.67 3.94 -4.97
N ILE A 81 -5.53 3.10 -4.40
CA ILE A 81 -6.30 3.40 -3.19
C ILE A 81 -5.35 3.78 -2.04
N PHE A 82 -4.33 2.97 -1.80
CA PHE A 82 -3.38 3.20 -0.71
C PHE A 82 -2.57 4.49 -0.90
N LEU A 83 -2.01 4.71 -2.08
CA LEU A 83 -1.18 5.87 -2.32
C LEU A 83 -2.00 7.16 -2.28
N SER A 84 -3.09 7.25 -3.05
CA SER A 84 -3.96 8.43 -3.05
C SER A 84 -4.53 8.69 -1.66
N GLY A 85 -4.91 7.64 -0.94
CA GLY A 85 -5.35 7.72 0.45
C GLY A 85 -4.29 8.31 1.40
N ASN A 86 -3.04 7.85 1.31
CA ASN A 86 -1.95 8.43 2.11
C ASN A 86 -1.70 9.90 1.81
N LEU A 87 -1.76 10.30 0.53
CA LEU A 87 -1.61 11.69 0.12
C LEU A 87 -2.73 12.59 0.65
N LEU A 88 -3.94 12.05 0.83
CA LEU A 88 -5.06 12.74 1.45
C LEU A 88 -4.93 12.81 2.98
N LEU A 89 -4.40 11.76 3.62
CA LEU A 89 -4.25 11.68 5.07
C LEU A 89 -3.14 12.56 5.63
N LEU A 90 -1.97 12.59 4.97
CA LEU A 90 -0.78 13.28 5.46
C LEU A 90 -1.03 14.76 5.82
N PRO A 91 -1.67 15.60 4.99
CA PRO A 91 -1.94 17.00 5.36
C PRO A 91 -3.01 17.15 6.45
N ARG A 92 -3.81 16.11 6.74
CA ARG A 92 -4.91 16.14 7.73
C ARG A 92 -4.45 15.74 9.12
N ILE A 93 -3.75 14.60 9.21
CA ILE A 93 -3.34 14.02 10.49
C ILE A 93 -1.83 14.09 10.75
N GLY A 94 -1.02 14.48 9.75
CA GLY A 94 0.43 14.53 9.85
C GLY A 94 1.10 13.19 9.54
N ALA A 95 2.41 13.23 9.26
CA ALA A 95 3.16 12.06 8.79
C ALA A 95 3.14 10.89 9.79
N SER A 96 3.45 11.13 11.06
CA SER A 96 3.54 10.07 12.08
C SER A 96 2.21 9.33 12.29
N LEU A 97 1.10 10.06 12.41
CA LEU A 97 -0.23 9.46 12.56
C LEU A 97 -0.68 8.74 11.29
N THR A 98 -0.34 9.26 10.11
CA THR A 98 -0.62 8.59 8.82
C THR A 98 0.08 7.23 8.75
N VAL A 99 1.37 7.17 9.10
CA VAL A 99 2.12 5.91 9.10
C VAL A 99 1.56 4.94 10.14
N VAL A 100 1.37 5.37 11.39
CA VAL A 100 0.94 4.42 12.44
C VAL A 100 -0.49 3.92 12.25
N THR A 101 -1.41 4.75 11.76
CA THR A 101 -2.78 4.29 11.42
C THR A 101 -2.78 3.32 10.25
N THR A 102 -2.06 3.62 9.17
CA THR A 102 -2.01 2.75 8.00
C THR A 102 -1.29 1.44 8.29
N VAL A 103 -0.16 1.46 9.01
CA VAL A 103 0.55 0.25 9.45
C VAL A 103 -0.33 -0.60 10.37
N SER A 104 -1.13 0.02 11.24
CA SER A 104 -2.11 -0.73 12.05
C SER A 104 -3.13 -1.47 11.19
N GLY A 105 -3.65 -0.80 10.15
CA GLY A 105 -4.51 -1.44 9.15
C GLY A 105 -3.81 -2.56 8.38
N GLN A 106 -2.54 -2.37 8.00
CA GLN A 106 -1.75 -3.39 7.31
C GLN A 106 -1.61 -4.65 8.17
N ILE A 107 -1.25 -4.49 9.44
CA ILE A 107 -1.06 -5.63 10.34
C ILE A 107 -2.40 -6.32 10.63
N ALA A 108 -3.48 -5.56 10.84
CA ALA A 108 -4.82 -6.12 11.01
C ALA A 108 -5.26 -6.95 9.80
N MET A 109 -5.10 -6.41 8.59
CA MET A 109 -5.48 -7.12 7.37
C MET A 109 -4.58 -8.34 7.10
N SER A 110 -3.28 -8.26 7.40
CA SER A 110 -2.38 -9.42 7.31
C SER A 110 -2.84 -10.56 8.22
N VAL A 111 -3.27 -10.25 9.46
CA VAL A 111 -3.84 -11.26 10.36
C VAL A 111 -5.13 -11.85 9.79
N VAL A 112 -6.01 -11.04 9.19
CA VAL A 112 -7.23 -11.54 8.54
C VAL A 112 -6.90 -12.49 7.38
N ILE A 113 -5.94 -12.13 6.53
CA ILE A 113 -5.50 -12.96 5.41
C ILE A 113 -4.96 -14.31 5.90
N ASP A 114 -4.05 -14.30 6.88
CA ASP A 114 -3.46 -15.50 7.47
C ASP A 114 -4.52 -16.43 8.09
N THR A 115 -5.45 -15.83 8.85
CA THR A 115 -6.42 -16.58 9.67
C THR A 115 -7.57 -17.15 8.87
N LEU A 116 -7.88 -16.57 7.73
CA LEU A 116 -8.90 -17.07 6.82
C LEU A 116 -8.30 -17.84 5.64
N GLY A 117 -6.96 -17.87 5.50
CA GLY A 117 -6.29 -18.48 4.35
C GLY A 117 -6.69 -17.81 3.03
N LEU A 118 -6.96 -16.49 3.05
CA LEU A 118 -7.38 -15.76 1.85
C LEU A 118 -6.26 -15.79 0.81
N PHE A 119 -6.61 -15.62 -0.46
CA PHE A 119 -5.63 -15.47 -1.54
C PHE A 119 -4.67 -16.67 -1.69
N ASN A 120 -5.15 -17.87 -1.32
CA ASN A 120 -4.38 -19.11 -1.38
C ASN A 120 -3.08 -19.07 -0.53
N VAL A 121 -3.07 -18.23 0.50
CA VAL A 121 -2.00 -18.16 1.50
C VAL A 121 -2.16 -19.31 2.50
N SER A 122 -1.05 -19.82 3.02
CA SER A 122 -1.06 -20.89 4.03
C SER A 122 -1.85 -20.45 5.27
N TYR A 123 -2.91 -21.21 5.60
CA TYR A 123 -3.75 -20.96 6.76
C TYR A 123 -2.92 -20.99 8.06
N GLN A 124 -3.01 -19.93 8.85
CA GLN A 124 -2.43 -19.86 10.18
C GLN A 124 -3.51 -19.45 11.19
N PRO A 125 -3.82 -20.30 12.18
CA PRO A 125 -4.89 -20.00 13.13
C PRO A 125 -4.62 -18.73 13.91
N PHE A 126 -5.70 -18.04 14.29
CA PHE A 126 -5.61 -16.85 15.12
C PHE A 126 -5.05 -17.23 16.49
N SER A 127 -3.99 -16.56 16.94
CA SER A 127 -3.42 -16.76 18.25
C SER A 127 -3.73 -15.58 19.17
N THR A 128 -3.84 -15.85 20.47
CA THR A 128 -4.04 -14.81 21.48
C THR A 128 -2.95 -13.74 21.43
N LEU A 129 -1.73 -14.12 21.07
CA LEU A 129 -0.60 -13.20 20.87
C LEU A 129 -0.81 -12.24 19.68
N LYS A 130 -1.35 -12.73 18.54
CA LYS A 130 -1.75 -11.85 17.42
C LYS A 130 -2.80 -10.84 17.89
N GLY A 131 -3.77 -11.27 18.70
CA GLY A 131 -4.78 -10.40 19.30
C GLY A 131 -4.19 -9.32 20.21
N ILE A 132 -3.28 -9.69 21.12
CA ILE A 132 -2.59 -8.73 22.00
C ILE A 132 -1.77 -7.73 21.18
N GLY A 133 -1.05 -8.19 20.15
CA GLY A 133 -0.29 -7.31 19.26
C GLY A 133 -1.18 -6.27 18.56
N LEU A 134 -2.34 -6.68 18.04
CA LEU A 134 -3.32 -5.76 17.43
C LEU A 134 -3.86 -4.73 18.44
N LEU A 135 -4.16 -5.14 19.68
CA LEU A 135 -4.58 -4.22 20.74
C LEU A 135 -3.49 -3.20 21.08
N LEU A 136 -2.22 -3.64 21.15
CA LEU A 136 -1.09 -2.74 21.39
C LEU A 136 -0.89 -1.73 20.25
N LEU A 137 -1.12 -2.13 19.00
CA LEU A 137 -1.07 -1.21 17.86
C LEU A 137 -2.17 -0.14 17.95
N LEU A 138 -3.40 -0.53 18.27
CA LEU A 138 -4.50 0.41 18.49
C LEU A 138 -4.22 1.36 19.65
N LEU A 139 -3.67 0.84 20.76
CA LEU A 139 -3.21 1.65 21.88
C LEU A 139 -2.13 2.65 21.44
N GLY A 140 -1.17 2.22 20.61
CA GLY A 140 -0.15 3.09 20.02
C GLY A 140 -0.74 4.24 19.20
N VAL A 141 -1.75 3.96 18.36
CA VAL A 141 -2.50 4.99 17.60
C VAL A 141 -3.14 5.99 18.55
N VAL A 142 -3.81 5.52 19.61
CA VAL A 142 -4.48 6.37 20.61
C VAL A 142 -3.46 7.25 21.33
N LEU A 143 -2.37 6.68 21.85
CA LEU A 143 -1.33 7.42 22.56
C LEU A 143 -0.68 8.50 21.70
N MET A 144 -0.38 8.20 20.43
CA MET A 144 0.16 9.20 19.50
C MET A 144 -0.83 10.31 19.17
N ASN A 145 -2.12 10.01 19.13
CA ASN A 145 -3.16 11.03 18.95
C ASN A 145 -3.24 11.94 20.18
N LEU A 146 -3.15 11.39 21.40
CA LEU A 146 -3.17 12.17 22.64
C LEU A 146 -1.98 13.14 22.75
N ASN A 147 -0.78 12.72 22.34
CA ASN A 147 0.40 13.59 22.36
C ASN A 147 0.30 14.81 21.41
N ARG A 148 -0.59 14.77 20.41
CA ARG A 148 -0.85 15.88 19.49
C ARG A 148 -1.83 16.93 20.07
N GLN A 149 -2.54 16.63 21.16
CA GLN A 149 -3.64 17.45 21.69
C GLN A 149 -3.20 18.64 22.56
N SER A 150 -2.02 19.23 22.37
CA SER A 150 -1.64 20.43 23.13
C SER A 150 -2.38 21.69 22.65
N LEU A 151 -3.36 22.07 23.47
CA LEU A 151 -3.94 23.39 23.79
C LEU A 151 -5.08 24.05 22.97
N LEU A 152 -5.47 23.61 21.77
CA LEU A 152 -6.65 24.20 21.10
C LEU A 152 -7.46 23.15 20.32
N ASP A 153 -8.79 23.15 20.53
CA ASP A 153 -9.87 22.57 19.70
C ASP A 153 -10.44 21.17 20.00
N LYS A 154 -11.46 21.14 20.87
CA LYS A 154 -12.42 20.01 21.00
C LYS A 154 -13.13 19.65 19.68
N GLN A 155 -13.32 20.62 18.77
CA GLN A 155 -13.95 20.41 17.46
C GLN A 155 -13.00 19.73 16.44
N ARG A 156 -11.69 19.86 16.62
CA ARG A 156 -10.63 19.23 15.81
C ARG A 156 -10.48 17.73 16.13
N SER A 157 -10.92 17.30 17.33
CA SER A 157 -10.84 15.91 17.80
C SER A 157 -11.71 14.94 16.99
N SER A 158 -13.01 15.25 16.80
CA SER A 158 -13.93 14.38 16.03
C SER A 158 -13.49 14.20 14.57
N ARG A 159 -13.03 15.29 13.93
CA ARG A 159 -12.48 15.23 12.56
C ARG A 159 -11.19 14.41 12.49
N THR A 160 -10.36 14.44 13.52
CA THR A 160 -9.12 13.66 13.56
C THR A 160 -9.42 12.17 13.66
N THR A 161 -10.31 11.75 14.57
CA THR A 161 -10.70 10.33 14.71
C THR A 161 -11.26 9.75 13.41
N PHE A 162 -12.09 10.52 12.69
CA PHE A 162 -12.57 10.12 11.37
C PHE A 162 -11.42 9.80 10.41
N TRP A 163 -10.41 10.67 10.31
CA TRP A 163 -9.25 10.43 9.46
C TRP A 163 -8.37 9.26 9.97
N LEU A 164 -8.31 9.01 11.28
CA LEU A 164 -7.61 7.83 11.81
C LEU A 164 -8.29 6.54 11.34
N CYS A 165 -9.63 6.47 11.40
CA CYS A 165 -10.39 5.32 10.90
C CYS A 165 -10.17 5.12 9.39
N ILE A 166 -10.22 6.19 8.61
CA ILE A 166 -9.89 6.15 7.17
C ILE A 166 -8.46 5.65 6.95
N GLY A 167 -7.50 6.07 7.78
CA GLY A 167 -6.12 5.58 7.75
C GLY A 167 -6.01 4.08 7.97
N VAL A 168 -6.71 3.53 8.96
CA VAL A 168 -6.75 2.08 9.21
C VAL A 168 -7.36 1.35 8.02
N ILE A 169 -8.49 1.83 7.48
CA ILE A 169 -9.17 1.20 6.33
C ILE A 169 -8.27 1.20 5.09
N LEU A 170 -7.67 2.34 4.75
CA LEU A 170 -6.73 2.43 3.63
C LEU A 170 -5.49 1.56 3.86
N GLY A 171 -5.07 1.43 5.12
CA GLY A 171 -4.00 0.51 5.53
C GLY A 171 -4.28 -0.96 5.22
N CYS A 172 -5.53 -1.38 4.98
CA CYS A 172 -5.83 -2.75 4.57
C CYS A 172 -5.41 -3.05 3.13
N ALA A 173 -5.22 -2.03 2.28
CA ALA A 173 -4.95 -2.23 0.86
C ALA A 173 -3.58 -2.89 0.55
N PRO A 174 -2.45 -2.51 1.17
CA PRO A 174 -1.14 -3.11 0.85
C PRO A 174 -1.03 -4.62 1.10
N PRO A 175 -1.56 -5.21 2.19
CA PRO A 175 -1.55 -6.67 2.36
C PRO A 175 -2.37 -7.39 1.29
N ILE A 176 -3.53 -6.84 0.92
CA ILE A 176 -4.36 -7.37 -0.17
C ILE A 176 -3.58 -7.32 -1.50
N GLN A 177 -2.98 -6.17 -1.81
CA GLN A 177 -2.12 -6.00 -2.99
C GLN A 177 -0.96 -6.99 -2.97
N THR A 178 -0.31 -7.18 -1.83
CA THR A 178 0.84 -8.09 -1.68
C THR A 178 0.40 -9.52 -1.93
N ALA A 179 -0.70 -9.97 -1.34
CA ALA A 179 -1.21 -11.34 -1.52
C ALA A 179 -1.60 -11.62 -2.98
N ILE A 180 -2.23 -10.65 -3.66
CA ILE A 180 -2.56 -10.75 -5.09
C ILE A 180 -1.28 -10.79 -5.94
N ASN A 181 -0.33 -9.88 -5.69
CA ASN A 181 0.94 -9.84 -6.42
C ASN A 181 1.76 -11.11 -6.19
N THR A 182 1.72 -11.71 -5.00
CA THR A 182 2.40 -12.98 -4.71
C THR A 182 1.79 -14.12 -5.51
N GLN A 183 0.46 -14.26 -5.56
CA GLN A 183 -0.19 -15.27 -6.41
C GLN A 183 0.14 -15.08 -7.89
N LEU A 184 0.06 -13.84 -8.38
CA LEU A 184 0.42 -13.51 -9.76
C LEU A 184 1.89 -13.88 -10.02
N SER A 185 2.80 -13.46 -9.14
CA SER A 185 4.22 -13.79 -9.22
C SER A 185 4.48 -15.30 -9.24
N GLN A 186 3.71 -16.10 -8.50
CA GLN A 186 3.85 -17.56 -8.51
C GLN A 186 3.35 -18.16 -9.83
N SER A 187 2.25 -17.65 -10.39
CA SER A 187 1.69 -18.14 -11.65
C SER A 187 2.57 -17.86 -12.88
N ILE A 188 3.31 -16.75 -12.87
CA ILE A 188 4.20 -16.34 -13.98
C ILE A 188 5.69 -16.53 -13.68
N HIS A 189 6.02 -17.03 -12.48
CA HIS A 189 7.38 -17.21 -11.97
C HIS A 189 8.27 -15.95 -12.01
N SER A 190 7.68 -14.74 -11.90
CA SER A 190 8.43 -13.49 -11.88
C SER A 190 7.79 -12.41 -11.00
N PRO A 191 8.41 -12.05 -9.85
CA PRO A 191 7.89 -10.99 -8.97
C PRO A 191 8.02 -9.59 -9.59
N LEU A 192 9.04 -9.40 -10.44
CA LEU A 192 9.26 -8.14 -11.16
C LEU A 192 8.16 -7.90 -12.19
N PHE A 193 7.73 -8.96 -12.89
CA PHE A 193 6.67 -8.84 -13.89
C PHE A 193 5.28 -8.71 -13.24
N ALA A 194 5.03 -9.39 -12.11
CA ALA A 194 3.81 -9.21 -11.35
C ALA A 194 3.66 -7.77 -10.84
N SER A 195 4.76 -7.20 -10.33
CA SER A 195 4.82 -5.80 -9.92
C SER A 195 4.59 -4.86 -11.11
N PHE A 196 5.18 -5.16 -12.27
CA PHE A 196 4.98 -4.38 -13.49
C PHE A 196 3.50 -4.32 -13.90
N ILE A 197 2.79 -5.45 -13.90
CA ILE A 197 1.36 -5.50 -14.22
C ILE A 197 0.56 -4.60 -13.27
N SER A 198 0.79 -4.71 -11.96
CA SER A 198 0.09 -3.89 -10.97
C SER A 198 0.39 -2.39 -11.13
N PHE A 199 1.64 -2.02 -11.39
CA PHE A 199 2.01 -0.63 -11.66
C PHE A 199 1.39 -0.10 -12.96
N LEU A 200 1.38 -0.91 -14.02
CA LEU A 200 0.77 -0.56 -15.30
C LEU A 200 -0.74 -0.33 -15.15
N VAL A 201 -1.46 -1.26 -14.52
CA VAL A 201 -2.89 -1.12 -14.25
C VAL A 201 -3.15 0.11 -13.39
N GLY A 202 -2.39 0.31 -12.31
CA GLY A 202 -2.53 1.48 -11.45
C GLY A 202 -2.33 2.78 -12.22
N THR A 203 -1.33 2.85 -13.10
CA THR A 203 -1.08 4.00 -13.98
C THR A 203 -2.25 4.26 -14.91
N LEU A 204 -2.79 3.24 -15.57
CA LEU A 204 -3.93 3.38 -16.49
C LEU A 204 -5.19 3.87 -15.76
N VAL A 205 -5.51 3.28 -14.61
CA VAL A 205 -6.63 3.70 -13.77
C VAL A 205 -6.46 5.16 -13.34
N LEU A 206 -5.26 5.54 -12.93
CA LEU A 206 -4.96 6.90 -12.51
C LEU A 206 -5.06 7.90 -13.67
N ILE A 207 -4.58 7.56 -14.87
CA ILE A 207 -4.74 8.39 -16.08
C ILE A 207 -6.22 8.65 -16.33
N ILE A 208 -7.07 7.60 -16.29
CA ILE A 208 -8.52 7.73 -16.46
C ILE A 208 -9.09 8.68 -15.40
N ILE A 209 -8.77 8.45 -14.12
CA ILE A 209 -9.25 9.32 -13.03
C ILE A 209 -8.83 10.76 -13.27
N THR A 210 -7.55 11.02 -13.57
CA THR A 210 -7.03 12.37 -13.80
C THR A 210 -7.60 13.04 -15.04
N SER A 211 -8.04 12.29 -16.03
CA SER A 211 -8.65 12.88 -17.24
C SER A 211 -10.07 13.43 -17.01
N ILE A 212 -10.70 13.06 -15.89
CA ILE A 212 -12.10 13.41 -15.57
C ILE A 212 -12.17 14.50 -14.48
N ILE A 213 -11.07 14.79 -13.79
CA ILE A 213 -10.98 15.77 -12.69
C ILE A 213 -10.09 16.97 -13.03
#